data_AF-A0A1F4NRT4-F1
#
_entry.id   AF-A0A1F4NRT4-F1
#
_cell.length_a   1.000
_cell.length_b   1.000
_cell.length_c   1.000
_cell.angle_alpha   90.00
_cell.angle_beta   90.00
_cell.angle_gamma   90.00
#
_symmetry.space_group_name_H-M   'P 1'
#
loop_
_entity.id
_entity.type
_entity.pdbx_description
1 polymer ?
#
loop_
_entity_poly.entity_id
_entity_poly.type
_entity_poly.pdbx_seq_one_letter_code
_entity_poly.pdbx_strand_id
1 'polypeptide(L)'
;MKPISDAEFSRFQRFIFEAAGISMADAKKALVSGRLSRRLAHHGLDSFGAYFQLLASGKHPDEVQMAVDLLTTNETYFFREMKHFEFLRSQALAARSRPQPFRLWSAASSSGEEAYSMAMVLADCMQTTPWEIVGTDISTRVIEGARRALYSMERGRHIPPDYLRRFCRKGTGQFDGHLLIDRSLRSKVSFRPLNLNNTLPEQGQFDIVFLRNVMIYFNNETKRQVVARVISTIKPGGYFCVGHSESLNDITTAVQMVAPAIYRKGA
;
A
#
# COMPACT_ATOMS: atom_id res chain seq x y z
N MET A 1 31.79 12.39 -2.57
CA MET A 1 30.68 12.38 -1.59
C MET A 1 31.13 11.59 -0.37
N LYS A 2 31.06 12.19 0.83
CA LYS A 2 31.47 11.49 2.07
C LYS A 2 30.47 10.36 2.40
N PRO A 3 30.93 9.22 2.94
CA PRO A 3 30.02 8.18 3.41
C PRO A 3 29.17 8.73 4.56
N ILE A 4 27.93 8.25 4.67
CA ILE A 4 27.04 8.62 5.77
C ILE A 4 27.64 8.16 7.10
N SER A 5 27.75 9.08 8.06
CA SER A 5 28.16 8.78 9.44
C SER A 5 27.03 8.12 10.23
N ASP A 6 27.33 7.49 11.38
CA ASP A 6 26.29 6.92 12.25
C ASP A 6 25.36 8.01 12.80
N ALA A 7 25.92 9.16 13.19
CA ALA A 7 25.14 10.30 13.66
C ALA A 7 24.17 10.85 12.60
N GLU A 8 24.61 10.96 11.34
CA GLU A 8 23.73 11.35 10.23
C GLU A 8 22.67 10.28 9.96
N PHE A 9 23.06 9.00 9.98
CA PHE A 9 22.13 7.90 9.78
C PHE A 9 21.03 7.86 10.86
N SER A 10 21.37 8.08 12.13
CA SER A 10 20.39 8.19 13.22
C SER A 10 19.41 9.35 13.03
N ARG A 11 19.83 10.44 12.37
CA ARG A 11 18.91 11.53 12.00
C ARG A 11 17.91 11.08 10.93
N PHE A 12 18.34 10.30 9.93
CA PHE A 12 17.41 9.74 8.94
C PHE A 12 16.49 8.67 9.52
N GLN A 13 16.95 7.85 10.46
CA GLN A 13 16.10 6.93 11.21
C GLN A 13 14.99 7.69 11.94
N ARG A 14 15.33 8.78 12.64
CA ARG A 14 14.34 9.63 13.33
C ARG A 14 13.40 10.30 12.34
N PHE A 15 13.93 10.88 11.27
CA PHE A 15 13.12 11.52 10.23
C PHE A 15 12.08 10.58 9.63
N ILE A 16 12.47 9.37 9.21
CA ILE A 16 11.51 8.44 8.58
C ILE A 16 10.51 7.87 9.60
N PHE A 17 10.92 7.75 10.87
CA PHE A 17 10.02 7.37 11.95
C PHE A 17 8.98 8.46 12.21
N GLU A 18 9.38 9.73 12.31
CA GLU A 18 8.45 10.85 12.50
C GLU A 18 7.54 11.06 11.28
N ALA A 19 8.10 10.98 10.07
CA ALA A 19 7.37 11.22 8.84
C ALA A 19 6.40 10.08 8.47
N ALA A 20 6.74 8.82 8.76
CA ALA A 20 6.00 7.66 8.23
C ALA A 20 5.72 6.56 9.26
N GLY A 21 6.18 6.69 10.51
CA GLY A 21 6.10 5.63 11.53
C GLY A 21 7.08 4.47 11.30
N ILE A 22 7.94 4.56 10.28
CA ILE A 22 8.84 3.46 9.88
C ILE A 22 10.02 3.38 10.83
N SER A 23 10.16 2.23 11.49
CA SER A 23 11.34 1.87 12.26
C SER A 23 12.38 1.21 11.33
N MET A 24 13.57 1.79 11.30
CA MET A 24 14.66 1.35 10.43
C MET A 24 15.81 0.79 11.26
N ALA A 25 16.19 -0.46 11.02
CA ALA A 25 17.32 -1.10 11.69
C ALA A 25 18.68 -0.60 11.15
N ASP A 26 19.72 -0.67 11.98
CA ASP A 26 21.05 -0.14 11.68
C ASP A 26 21.70 -0.78 10.45
N ALA A 27 21.42 -2.06 10.20
CA ALA A 27 21.85 -2.79 9.01
C ALA A 27 21.39 -2.13 7.69
N LYS A 28 20.39 -1.23 7.72
CA LYS A 28 19.87 -0.51 6.54
C LYS A 28 20.64 0.78 6.22
N LYS A 29 21.73 1.10 6.91
CA LYS A 29 22.57 2.29 6.62
C LYS A 29 23.04 2.38 5.18
N ALA A 30 23.50 1.27 4.60
CA ALA A 30 23.92 1.22 3.20
C ALA A 30 22.76 1.51 2.22
N LEU A 31 21.55 1.05 2.55
CA LEU A 31 20.33 1.30 1.77
C LEU A 31 19.96 2.78 1.79
N VAL A 32 20.02 3.45 2.94
CA VAL A 32 19.78 4.90 3.05
C VAL A 32 20.77 5.66 2.19
N SER A 33 22.06 5.34 2.32
CA SER A 33 23.13 5.95 1.53
C SER A 33 22.83 5.84 0.04
N GLY A 34 22.67 4.61 -0.48
CA GLY A 34 22.47 4.37 -1.91
C GLY A 34 21.20 5.03 -2.48
N ARG A 35 20.12 5.07 -1.71
CA ARG A 35 18.84 5.65 -2.16
C ARG A 35 18.87 7.18 -2.16
N LEU A 36 19.57 7.82 -1.23
CA LEU A 36 19.59 9.28 -1.11
C LEU A 36 20.78 9.93 -1.84
N SER A 37 21.89 9.23 -2.13
CA SER A 37 23.06 9.81 -2.79
C SER A 37 22.74 10.56 -4.09
N ARG A 38 21.80 10.06 -4.91
CA ARG A 38 21.39 10.76 -6.15
C ARG A 38 20.67 12.08 -5.86
N ARG A 39 19.97 12.20 -4.73
CA ARG A 39 19.32 13.44 -4.30
C ARG A 39 20.32 14.47 -3.80
N LEU A 40 21.35 14.04 -3.06
CA LEU A 40 22.47 14.90 -2.67
C LEU A 40 23.13 15.51 -3.92
N ALA A 41 23.46 14.68 -4.91
CA ALA A 41 24.07 15.14 -6.16
C ALA A 41 23.15 16.09 -6.94
N HIS A 42 21.85 15.81 -7.00
CA HIS A 42 20.86 16.68 -7.64
C HIS A 42 20.82 18.10 -7.05
N HIS A 43 21.00 18.22 -5.73
CA HIS A 43 21.02 19.50 -5.01
C HIS A 43 22.44 20.08 -4.84
N GLY A 44 23.47 19.46 -5.43
CA GLY A 44 24.86 19.92 -5.30
C GLY A 44 25.40 19.89 -3.86
N LEU A 45 24.94 18.94 -3.03
CA LEU A 45 25.32 18.83 -1.61
C LEU A 45 26.42 17.80 -1.38
N ASP A 46 27.43 18.17 -0.58
CA ASP A 46 28.62 17.35 -0.33
C ASP A 46 28.50 16.37 0.85
N SER A 47 27.43 16.46 1.65
CA SER A 47 27.21 15.63 2.83
C SER A 47 25.75 15.27 3.08
N PHE A 48 25.54 14.14 3.75
CA PHE A 48 24.21 13.71 4.19
C PHE A 48 23.63 14.65 5.27
N GLY A 49 24.49 15.24 6.11
CA GLY A 49 24.10 16.28 7.06
C GLY A 49 23.53 17.52 6.39
N ALA A 50 24.14 18.00 5.29
CA ALA A 50 23.62 19.13 4.53
C ALA A 50 22.26 18.78 3.88
N TYR A 51 22.11 17.56 3.36
CA TYR A 51 20.83 17.10 2.85
C TYR A 51 19.76 16.99 3.94
N PHE A 52 20.12 16.49 5.13
CA PHE A 52 19.20 16.46 6.26
C PHE A 52 18.75 17.87 6.66
N GLN A 53 19.64 18.86 6.68
CA GLN A 53 19.28 20.26 6.95
C GLN A 53 18.31 20.82 5.90
N LEU A 54 18.49 20.46 4.63
CA LEU A 54 17.54 20.82 3.57
C LEU A 54 16.15 20.23 3.86
N LEU A 55 16.06 18.95 4.20
CA LEU A 55 14.79 18.30 4.56
C LEU A 55 14.15 18.93 5.80
N ALA A 56 14.94 19.23 6.83
CA ALA A 56 14.47 19.79 8.10
C ALA A 56 14.15 21.30 8.04
N SER A 57 14.47 21.97 6.95
CA SER A 57 14.30 23.43 6.81
C SER A 57 12.84 23.89 6.76
N GLY A 58 11.90 22.99 6.46
CA GLY A 58 10.50 23.31 6.21
C GLY A 58 10.23 24.01 4.88
N LYS A 59 11.26 24.27 4.06
CA LYS A 59 11.16 25.01 2.79
C LYS A 59 11.01 24.13 1.55
N HIS A 60 11.22 22.82 1.68
CA HIS A 60 11.27 21.88 0.56
C HIS A 60 10.35 20.67 0.78
N PRO A 61 9.02 20.86 0.89
CA PRO A 61 8.08 19.77 1.15
C PRO A 61 8.12 18.67 0.08
N ASP A 62 8.34 19.02 -1.19
CA ASP A 62 8.45 18.05 -2.28
C ASP A 62 9.69 17.15 -2.13
N GLU A 63 10.81 17.71 -1.64
CA GLU A 63 12.02 16.91 -1.38
C GLU A 63 11.85 16.01 -0.15
N VAL A 64 11.11 16.47 0.86
CA VAL A 64 10.72 15.63 1.99
C VAL A 64 9.90 14.43 1.52
N GLN A 65 8.89 14.65 0.68
CA GLN A 65 8.11 13.56 0.10
C GLN A 65 8.97 12.63 -0.78
N MET A 66 9.90 13.18 -1.57
CA MET A 66 10.85 12.39 -2.36
C MET A 66 11.74 11.51 -1.46
N ALA A 67 12.23 12.04 -0.34
CA ALA A 67 13.03 11.28 0.61
C ALA A 67 12.20 10.15 1.23
N VAL A 68 10.95 10.41 1.62
CA VAL A 68 10.02 9.37 2.10
C VAL A 68 9.80 8.29 1.04
N ASP A 69 9.49 8.68 -0.20
CA ASP A 69 9.28 7.78 -1.34
C ASP A 69 10.48 6.88 -1.62
N LEU A 70 11.69 7.43 -1.46
CA LEU A 70 12.91 6.67 -1.64
C LEU A 70 13.17 5.74 -0.47
N LEU A 71 12.90 6.16 0.77
CA LEU A 71 13.18 5.36 1.97
C LEU A 71 12.11 4.28 2.25
N THR A 72 10.93 4.35 1.64
CA THR A 72 9.92 3.28 1.72
C THR A 72 10.30 2.06 0.86
N THR A 73 9.82 0.88 1.25
CA THR A 73 10.02 -0.36 0.49
C THR A 73 8.67 -0.83 -0.06
N ASN A 74 8.55 -0.91 -1.38
CA ASN A 74 7.27 -1.00 -2.09
C ASN A 74 7.12 -2.30 -2.89
N GLU A 75 7.61 -3.42 -2.38
CA GLU A 75 7.53 -4.71 -3.08
C GLU A 75 6.10 -5.27 -3.07
N THR A 76 5.53 -5.45 -4.27
CA THR A 76 4.19 -5.98 -4.47
C THR A 76 4.09 -6.72 -5.81
N TYR A 77 3.10 -7.61 -5.93
CA TYR A 77 2.78 -8.32 -7.16
C TYR A 77 1.31 -8.73 -7.17
N PHE A 78 0.76 -8.92 -8.36
CA PHE A 78 -0.63 -9.34 -8.53
C PHE A 78 -0.90 -10.67 -7.82
N PHE A 79 -2.03 -10.77 -7.14
CA PHE A 79 -2.47 -11.97 -6.44
C PHE A 79 -1.49 -12.47 -5.37
N ARG A 80 -0.67 -11.58 -4.80
CA ARG A 80 0.14 -11.86 -3.61
C ARG A 80 -0.73 -12.41 -2.50
N GLU A 81 -0.36 -13.59 -1.99
CA GLU A 81 -1.10 -14.29 -0.93
C GLU A 81 -2.53 -14.67 -1.37
N MET A 82 -2.64 -15.56 -2.37
CA MET A 82 -3.89 -15.93 -3.07
C MET A 82 -5.08 -16.27 -2.16
N LYS A 83 -4.85 -16.86 -0.98
CA LYS A 83 -5.92 -17.21 -0.02
C LYS A 83 -6.76 -16.02 0.43
N HIS A 84 -6.19 -14.82 0.48
CA HIS A 84 -6.94 -13.59 0.74
C HIS A 84 -7.96 -13.27 -0.37
N PHE A 85 -7.61 -13.53 -1.63
CA PHE A 85 -8.48 -13.28 -2.78
C PHE A 85 -9.56 -14.36 -2.94
N GLU A 86 -9.25 -15.61 -2.58
CA GLU A 86 -10.26 -16.68 -2.43
C GLU A 86 -11.30 -16.30 -1.37
N PHE A 87 -10.85 -15.82 -0.21
CA PHE A 87 -11.74 -15.32 0.84
C PHE A 87 -12.59 -14.13 0.37
N LEU A 88 -11.96 -13.13 -0.27
CA LEU A 88 -12.65 -11.99 -0.85
C LEU A 88 -13.76 -12.42 -1.81
N ARG A 89 -13.48 -13.40 -2.69
CA ARG A 89 -14.47 -13.93 -3.63
C ARG A 89 -15.69 -14.49 -2.90
N SER A 90 -15.49 -15.27 -1.85
CA SER A 90 -16.58 -15.84 -1.05
C SER A 90 -17.43 -14.75 -0.39
N GLN A 91 -16.82 -13.72 0.19
CA GLN A 91 -17.55 -12.61 0.81
C GLN A 91 -18.30 -11.76 -0.22
N ALA A 92 -17.68 -11.51 -1.38
CA ALA A 92 -18.31 -10.78 -2.48
C ALA A 92 -19.53 -11.53 -3.05
N LEU A 93 -19.43 -12.86 -3.21
CA LEU A 93 -20.56 -13.71 -3.63
C LEU A 93 -21.72 -13.64 -2.64
N ALA A 94 -21.44 -13.68 -1.33
CA ALA A 94 -22.45 -13.56 -0.28
C ALA A 94 -23.10 -12.16 -0.24
N ALA A 95 -22.43 -11.13 -0.76
CA ALA A 95 -22.91 -9.75 -0.77
C ALA A 95 -23.69 -9.35 -2.04
N ARG A 96 -23.83 -10.25 -3.04
CA ARG A 96 -24.43 -9.94 -4.37
C ARG A 96 -25.89 -9.45 -4.37
N SER A 97 -26.60 -9.62 -3.27
CA SER A 97 -28.00 -9.19 -3.15
C SER A 97 -28.16 -7.96 -2.25
N ARG A 98 -27.06 -7.36 -1.78
CA ARG A 98 -27.12 -6.17 -0.93
C ARG A 98 -27.42 -4.92 -1.78
N PRO A 99 -28.30 -4.03 -1.32
CA PRO A 99 -28.57 -2.78 -2.03
C PRO A 99 -27.42 -1.76 -1.89
N GLN A 100 -26.60 -1.88 -0.84
CA GLN A 100 -25.47 -0.99 -0.60
C GLN A 100 -24.23 -1.41 -1.41
N PRO A 101 -23.39 -0.45 -1.84
CA PRO A 101 -22.13 -0.77 -2.48
C PRO A 101 -21.19 -1.59 -1.58
N PHE A 102 -20.52 -2.58 -2.18
CA PHE A 102 -19.46 -3.33 -1.53
C PHE A 102 -18.14 -2.53 -1.62
N ARG A 103 -17.64 -2.08 -0.49
CA ARG A 103 -16.51 -1.13 -0.41
C ARG A 103 -15.28 -1.80 0.16
N LEU A 104 -14.17 -1.68 -0.55
CA LEU A 104 -12.89 -2.24 -0.14
C LEU A 104 -11.82 -1.16 0.03
N TRP A 105 -10.88 -1.39 0.95
CA TRP A 105 -9.70 -0.55 1.09
C TRP A 105 -8.42 -1.39 1.01
N SER A 106 -7.55 -1.08 0.06
CA SER A 106 -6.15 -1.50 0.08
C SER A 106 -5.32 -0.38 0.73
N ALA A 107 -5.02 -0.55 2.01
CA ALA A 107 -4.22 0.35 2.80
C ALA A 107 -2.74 -0.07 2.66
N ALA A 108 -1.90 0.77 2.04
CA ALA A 108 -0.58 0.44 1.48
C ALA A 108 -0.63 -0.31 0.14
N SER A 109 -1.34 0.26 -0.84
CA SER A 109 -1.53 -0.31 -2.18
C SER A 109 -0.27 -0.40 -3.04
N SER A 110 0.82 0.28 -2.67
CA SER A 110 2.03 0.40 -3.48
C SER A 110 1.67 0.84 -4.92
N SER A 111 2.19 0.14 -5.93
CA SER A 111 1.91 0.40 -7.36
C SER A 111 0.60 -0.16 -7.87
N GLY A 112 -0.33 -0.55 -6.98
CA GLY A 112 -1.73 -0.83 -7.32
C GLY A 112 -2.07 -2.29 -7.60
N GLU A 113 -1.10 -3.20 -7.66
CA GLU A 113 -1.36 -4.62 -7.96
C GLU A 113 -2.36 -5.27 -7.01
N GLU A 114 -2.29 -4.97 -5.71
CA GLU A 114 -3.25 -5.50 -4.74
C GLU A 114 -4.67 -5.01 -5.04
N ALA A 115 -4.85 -3.69 -5.19
CA ALA A 115 -6.14 -3.08 -5.48
C ALA A 115 -6.72 -3.59 -6.82
N TYR A 116 -5.89 -3.78 -7.84
CA TYR A 116 -6.36 -4.32 -9.12
C TYR A 116 -6.64 -5.82 -9.06
N SER A 117 -5.92 -6.61 -8.26
CA SER A 117 -6.31 -7.99 -7.99
C SER A 117 -7.67 -8.07 -7.29
N MET A 118 -7.95 -7.17 -6.32
CA MET A 118 -9.28 -7.06 -5.70
C MET A 118 -10.33 -6.70 -6.76
N ALA A 119 -10.05 -5.73 -7.64
CA ALA A 119 -10.96 -5.29 -8.69
C ALA A 119 -11.31 -6.41 -9.68
N MET A 120 -10.33 -7.22 -10.09
CA MET A 120 -10.55 -8.37 -10.97
C MET A 120 -11.44 -9.43 -10.30
N VAL A 121 -11.23 -9.69 -9.00
CA VAL A 121 -12.09 -10.62 -8.24
C VAL A 121 -13.52 -10.10 -8.17
N LEU A 122 -13.71 -8.81 -7.83
CA LEU A 122 -15.04 -8.21 -7.74
C LEU A 122 -15.74 -8.16 -9.09
N ALA A 123 -15.04 -7.81 -10.17
CA ALA A 123 -15.61 -7.81 -11.51
C ALA A 123 -16.01 -9.20 -12.00
N ASP A 124 -15.30 -10.25 -11.55
CA ASP A 124 -15.67 -11.63 -11.87
C ASP A 124 -16.97 -12.07 -11.20
N CYS A 125 -17.21 -11.67 -9.95
CA CYS A 125 -18.30 -12.21 -9.15
C CYS A 125 -19.44 -11.22 -8.83
N MET A 126 -19.26 -9.91 -8.98
CA MET A 126 -20.25 -8.87 -8.65
C MET A 126 -20.66 -8.08 -9.91
N GLN A 127 -21.59 -8.66 -10.67
CA GLN A 127 -22.09 -8.07 -11.92
C GLN A 127 -23.14 -6.96 -11.70
N THR A 128 -24.02 -7.13 -10.71
CA THR A 128 -25.18 -6.25 -10.49
C THR A 128 -24.99 -5.30 -9.32
N THR A 129 -24.38 -5.77 -8.23
CA THR A 129 -24.13 -4.96 -7.03
C THR A 129 -23.01 -3.95 -7.29
N PRO A 130 -23.23 -2.66 -7.00
CA PRO A 130 -22.16 -1.67 -7.05
C PRO A 130 -21.01 -2.03 -6.11
N TRP A 131 -19.80 -1.69 -6.52
CA TRP A 131 -18.61 -1.85 -5.70
C TRP A 131 -17.57 -0.79 -6.04
N GLU A 132 -16.72 -0.48 -5.06
CA GLU A 132 -15.60 0.43 -5.20
C GLU A 132 -14.42 -0.01 -4.35
N ILE A 133 -13.22 0.34 -4.82
CA ILE A 133 -11.97 0.09 -4.11
C ILE A 133 -11.26 1.42 -3.92
N VAL A 134 -10.86 1.69 -2.69
CA VAL A 134 -9.93 2.75 -2.34
C VAL A 134 -8.55 2.11 -2.20
N GLY A 135 -7.57 2.61 -2.93
CA GLY A 135 -6.16 2.28 -2.77
C GLY A 135 -5.41 3.47 -2.21
N THR A 136 -4.61 3.27 -1.17
CA THR A 136 -3.82 4.36 -0.59
C THR A 136 -2.41 3.94 -0.28
N ASP A 137 -1.46 4.86 -0.42
CA ASP A 137 -0.07 4.65 -0.05
C ASP A 137 0.55 5.94 0.45
N ILE A 138 1.60 5.85 1.25
CA ILE A 138 2.37 7.04 1.64
C ILE A 138 3.23 7.53 0.47
N SER A 139 3.63 6.62 -0.42
CA SER A 139 4.50 6.96 -1.53
C SER A 139 3.72 7.52 -2.73
N THR A 140 3.96 8.79 -3.03
CA THR A 140 3.29 9.46 -4.16
C THR A 140 3.73 8.87 -5.49
N ARG A 141 5.02 8.51 -5.61
CA ARG A 141 5.59 7.91 -6.82
C ARG A 141 4.95 6.57 -7.20
N VAL A 142 4.66 5.69 -6.24
CA VAL A 142 4.03 4.39 -6.54
C VAL A 142 2.54 4.56 -6.84
N ILE A 143 1.86 5.51 -6.20
CA ILE A 143 0.48 5.89 -6.52
C ILE A 143 0.35 6.35 -7.97
N GLU A 144 1.28 7.16 -8.47
CA GLU A 144 1.26 7.55 -9.88
C GLU A 144 1.40 6.33 -10.82
N GLY A 145 2.20 5.33 -10.43
CA GLY A 145 2.23 4.04 -11.12
C GLY A 145 0.89 3.32 -11.10
N ALA A 146 0.24 3.26 -9.93
CA ALA A 146 -1.07 2.64 -9.74
C ALA A 146 -2.17 3.31 -10.59
N ARG A 147 -2.17 4.65 -10.65
CA ARG A 147 -3.10 5.45 -11.48
C ARG A 147 -2.91 5.19 -12.97
N ARG A 148 -1.65 5.09 -13.43
CA ARG A 148 -1.35 4.73 -14.84
C ARG A 148 -1.83 3.32 -15.18
N ALA A 149 -1.75 2.40 -14.23
CA ALA A 149 -2.19 1.00 -14.36
C ALA A 149 -1.53 0.25 -15.53
N LEU A 150 -0.32 0.67 -15.89
CA LEU A 150 0.49 0.11 -16.97
C LEU A 150 1.64 -0.67 -16.32
N TYR A 151 1.71 -1.96 -16.62
CA TYR A 151 2.67 -2.89 -16.02
C TYR A 151 3.41 -3.65 -17.12
N SER A 152 4.65 -4.07 -16.86
CA SER A 152 5.29 -5.04 -17.74
C SER A 152 4.55 -6.38 -17.68
N MET A 153 4.60 -7.16 -18.75
CA MET A 153 4.05 -8.52 -18.76
C MET A 153 4.67 -9.39 -17.67
N GLU A 154 5.94 -9.16 -17.33
CA GLU A 154 6.62 -9.85 -16.23
C GLU A 154 5.96 -9.58 -14.86
N ARG A 155 5.60 -8.32 -14.57
CA ARG A 155 4.85 -8.00 -13.34
C ARG A 155 3.46 -8.65 -13.35
N GLY A 156 2.86 -8.79 -14.53
CA GLY A 156 1.57 -9.47 -14.74
C GLY A 156 1.60 -11.00 -14.62
N ARG A 157 2.76 -11.64 -14.45
CA ARG A 157 2.91 -13.12 -14.52
C ARG A 157 2.04 -13.90 -13.53
N HIS A 158 1.67 -13.27 -12.41
CA HIS A 158 0.86 -13.90 -11.36
C HIS A 158 -0.66 -13.66 -11.53
N ILE A 159 -1.08 -12.90 -12.56
CA ILE A 159 -2.48 -12.74 -12.89
C ILE A 159 -3.00 -14.07 -13.49
N PRO A 160 -4.12 -14.63 -12.98
CA PRO A 160 -4.74 -15.80 -13.58
C PRO A 160 -4.98 -15.59 -15.09
N PRO A 161 -4.68 -16.57 -15.96
CA PRO A 161 -4.77 -16.38 -17.41
C PRO A 161 -6.13 -15.90 -17.90
N ASP A 162 -7.21 -16.36 -17.26
CA ASP A 162 -8.56 -15.90 -17.58
C ASP A 162 -8.78 -14.42 -17.26
N TYR A 163 -8.32 -13.98 -16.10
CA TYR A 163 -8.40 -12.58 -15.68
C TYR A 163 -7.52 -11.69 -16.56
N LEU A 164 -6.33 -12.17 -16.94
CA LEU A 164 -5.45 -11.44 -17.85
C LEU A 164 -6.14 -11.17 -19.20
N ARG A 165 -6.85 -12.16 -19.76
CA ARG A 165 -7.60 -11.98 -21.03
C ARG A 165 -8.79 -11.04 -20.89
N ARG A 166 -9.54 -11.11 -19.78
CA ARG A 166 -10.79 -10.36 -19.59
C ARG A 166 -10.58 -8.92 -19.11
N PHE A 167 -9.56 -8.71 -18.28
CA PHE A 167 -9.40 -7.47 -17.51
C PHE A 167 -8.13 -6.70 -17.84
N CYS A 168 -7.30 -7.18 -18.76
CA CYS A 168 -6.12 -6.47 -19.22
C CYS A 168 -6.11 -6.31 -20.74
N ARG A 169 -5.49 -5.23 -21.22
CA ARG A 169 -5.22 -4.97 -22.62
C ARG A 169 -3.74 -5.14 -22.88
N LYS A 170 -3.38 -5.97 -23.86
CA LYS A 170 -2.00 -6.14 -24.28
C LYS A 170 -1.53 -4.87 -25.01
N GLY A 171 -0.38 -4.34 -24.62
CA GLY A 171 0.23 -3.20 -25.29
C GLY A 171 0.81 -3.59 -26.66
N THR A 172 0.85 -2.63 -27.57
CA THR A 172 1.39 -2.75 -28.92
C THR A 172 2.27 -1.53 -29.24
N GLY A 173 3.11 -1.63 -30.27
CA GLY A 173 4.02 -0.54 -30.67
C GLY A 173 4.96 -0.17 -29.51
N GLN A 174 4.97 1.11 -29.12
CA GLN A 174 5.79 1.60 -27.99
C GLN A 174 5.45 0.97 -26.63
N PHE A 175 4.30 0.30 -26.51
CA PHE A 175 3.88 -0.42 -25.31
C PHE A 175 4.00 -1.94 -25.44
N ASP A 176 4.71 -2.45 -26.44
CA ASP A 176 4.97 -3.89 -26.52
C ASP A 176 5.66 -4.39 -25.23
N GLY A 177 5.37 -5.64 -24.86
CA GLY A 177 5.81 -6.21 -23.57
C GLY A 177 5.11 -5.64 -22.33
N HIS A 178 4.09 -4.78 -22.48
CA HIS A 178 3.29 -4.25 -21.38
C HIS A 178 1.83 -4.70 -21.43
N LEU A 179 1.15 -4.59 -20.29
CA LEU A 179 -0.29 -4.71 -20.14
C LEU A 179 -0.85 -3.44 -19.49
N LEU A 180 -2.06 -3.07 -19.89
CA LEU A 180 -2.84 -2.00 -19.28
C LEU A 180 -4.10 -2.59 -18.65
N ILE A 181 -4.38 -2.24 -17.40
CA ILE A 181 -5.62 -2.66 -16.74
C ILE A 181 -6.83 -2.03 -17.44
N ASP A 182 -7.89 -2.82 -17.65
CA ASP A 182 -9.07 -2.37 -18.38
C ASP A 182 -9.74 -1.16 -17.72
N ARG A 183 -10.30 -0.25 -18.54
CA ARG A 183 -10.94 0.99 -18.07
C ARG A 183 -12.11 0.72 -17.13
N SER A 184 -12.86 -0.36 -17.35
CA SER A 184 -14.01 -0.74 -16.50
C SER A 184 -13.62 -1.03 -15.06
N LEU A 185 -12.42 -1.57 -14.83
CA LEU A 185 -11.87 -1.75 -13.49
C LEU A 185 -11.32 -0.43 -12.94
N ARG A 186 -10.53 0.29 -13.72
CA ARG A 186 -9.88 1.55 -13.29
C ARG A 186 -10.91 2.60 -12.85
N SER A 187 -12.07 2.66 -13.48
CA SER A 187 -13.13 3.59 -13.07
C SER A 187 -13.75 3.30 -11.70
N LYS A 188 -13.46 2.12 -11.12
CA LYS A 188 -13.97 1.67 -9.82
C LYS A 188 -12.88 1.57 -8.75
N VAL A 189 -11.64 1.93 -9.11
CA VAL A 189 -10.49 1.96 -8.20
C VAL A 189 -9.97 3.39 -8.12
N SER A 190 -9.98 3.96 -6.92
CA SER A 190 -9.44 5.30 -6.66
C SER A 190 -8.13 5.21 -5.90
N PHE A 191 -7.11 5.96 -6.33
CA PHE A 191 -5.82 6.02 -5.63
C PHE A 191 -5.55 7.40 -5.07
N ARG A 192 -5.08 7.48 -3.82
CA ARG A 192 -4.68 8.74 -3.19
C ARG A 192 -3.55 8.57 -2.16
N PRO A 193 -2.72 9.60 -1.95
CA PRO A 193 -1.73 9.59 -0.90
C PRO A 193 -2.41 9.56 0.48
N LEU A 194 -1.90 8.71 1.37
CA LEU A 194 -2.34 8.63 2.76
C LEU A 194 -1.21 8.11 3.64
N ASN A 195 -0.97 8.81 4.74
CA ASN A 195 -0.07 8.36 5.78
C ASN A 195 -0.89 7.71 6.92
N LEU A 196 -0.71 6.41 7.12
CA LEU A 196 -1.43 5.65 8.15
C LEU A 196 -1.04 6.07 9.58
N ASN A 197 0.10 6.74 9.74
CA ASN A 197 0.55 7.27 11.02
C ASN A 197 -0.25 8.53 11.45
N ASN A 198 -0.91 9.20 10.49
CA ASN A 198 -1.71 10.39 10.73
C ASN A 198 -3.19 10.04 10.98
N THR A 199 -3.96 11.04 11.39
CA THR A 199 -5.43 10.96 11.39
C THR A 199 -5.93 10.62 9.98
N LEU A 200 -6.80 9.61 9.88
CA LEU A 200 -7.37 9.20 8.61
C LEU A 200 -8.42 10.23 8.16
N PRO A 201 -8.46 10.58 6.87
CA PRO A 201 -9.52 11.42 6.33
C PRO A 201 -10.87 10.69 6.39
N GLU A 202 -11.96 11.45 6.42
CA GLU A 202 -13.30 10.87 6.30
C GLU A 202 -13.45 10.19 4.93
N GLN A 203 -13.60 8.86 4.95
CA GLN A 203 -13.70 8.02 3.75
C GLN A 203 -14.83 6.99 3.85
N GLY A 204 -15.68 7.12 4.88
CA GLY A 204 -16.71 6.15 5.24
C GLY A 204 -16.14 4.82 5.74
N GLN A 205 -16.99 3.80 5.79
CA GLN A 205 -16.61 2.46 6.25
C GLN A 205 -16.50 1.45 5.10
N PHE A 206 -15.68 0.41 5.31
CA PHE A 206 -15.37 -0.64 4.34
C PHE A 206 -15.87 -2.00 4.81
N ASP A 207 -16.31 -2.83 3.85
CA ASP A 207 -16.67 -4.22 4.10
C ASP A 207 -15.42 -5.06 4.39
N ILE A 208 -14.32 -4.81 3.66
CA ILE A 208 -13.03 -5.46 3.90
C ILE A 208 -11.88 -4.47 3.70
N VAL A 209 -10.92 -4.47 4.62
CA VAL A 209 -9.66 -3.71 4.54
C VAL A 209 -8.48 -4.66 4.45
N PHE A 210 -7.59 -4.44 3.49
CA PHE A 210 -6.29 -5.09 3.36
C PHE A 210 -5.21 -4.12 3.85
N LEU A 211 -4.41 -4.51 4.85
CA LEU A 211 -3.19 -3.81 5.29
C LEU A 211 -2.07 -4.86 5.38
N ARG A 212 -1.55 -5.26 4.22
CA ARG A 212 -0.65 -6.41 4.12
C ARG A 212 0.79 -5.99 3.88
N ASN A 213 1.71 -6.68 4.56
CA ASN A 213 3.16 -6.55 4.42
C ASN A 213 3.70 -5.13 4.66
N VAL A 214 3.05 -4.36 5.55
CA VAL A 214 3.42 -2.98 5.86
C VAL A 214 3.65 -2.75 7.35
N MET A 215 2.91 -3.44 8.24
CA MET A 215 3.10 -3.31 9.68
C MET A 215 4.46 -3.83 10.14
N ILE A 216 5.10 -4.70 9.34
CA ILE A 216 6.49 -5.15 9.56
C ILE A 216 7.51 -4.00 9.64
N TYR A 217 7.17 -2.81 9.12
CA TYR A 217 8.02 -1.63 9.19
C TYR A 217 7.76 -0.74 10.41
N PHE A 218 6.73 -1.00 11.20
CA PHE A 218 6.36 -0.19 12.35
C PHE A 218 6.90 -0.80 13.65
N ASN A 219 7.17 0.04 14.66
CA ASN A 219 7.37 -0.46 16.02
C ASN A 219 6.01 -0.85 16.66
N ASN A 220 6.02 -1.53 17.79
CA ASN A 220 4.78 -2.04 18.39
C ASN A 220 3.77 -0.94 18.75
N GLU A 221 4.24 0.23 19.19
CA GLU A 221 3.35 1.35 19.52
C GLU A 221 2.67 1.92 18.27
N THR A 222 3.43 2.23 17.23
CA THR A 222 2.91 2.66 15.94
C THR A 222 1.95 1.61 15.36
N LYS A 223 2.26 0.31 15.45
CA LYS A 223 1.34 -0.76 15.00
C LYS A 223 0.00 -0.68 15.70
N ARG A 224 -0.04 -0.57 17.04
CA ARG A 224 -1.30 -0.49 17.80
C ARG A 224 -2.14 0.70 17.36
N GLN A 225 -1.52 1.87 17.21
CA GLN A 225 -2.22 3.08 16.80
C GLN A 225 -2.75 2.99 15.37
N VAL A 226 -1.93 2.50 14.42
CA VAL A 226 -2.36 2.29 13.02
C VAL A 226 -3.51 1.29 12.95
N VAL A 227 -3.40 0.16 13.65
CA VAL A 227 -4.44 -0.88 13.69
C VAL A 227 -5.75 -0.33 14.27
N ALA A 228 -5.69 0.44 15.36
CA ALA A 228 -6.88 1.07 15.93
C ALA A 228 -7.57 2.03 14.94
N ARG A 229 -6.80 2.88 14.25
CA ARG A 229 -7.33 3.78 13.21
C ARG A 229 -7.93 3.00 12.04
N VAL A 230 -7.30 1.92 11.60
CA VAL A 230 -7.83 1.12 10.48
C VAL A 230 -9.11 0.40 10.87
N ILE A 231 -9.18 -0.21 12.06
CA ILE A 231 -10.36 -0.92 12.56
C ILE A 231 -11.58 0.03 12.67
N SER A 232 -11.38 1.31 12.98
CA SER A 232 -12.49 2.28 13.05
C SER A 232 -13.17 2.48 11.68
N THR A 233 -12.45 2.27 10.58
CA THR A 233 -12.98 2.34 9.20
C THR A 233 -13.66 1.05 8.74
N ILE A 234 -13.62 -0.03 9.51
CA ILE A 234 -14.24 -1.31 9.14
C ILE A 234 -15.70 -1.29 9.60
N LYS A 235 -16.62 -1.68 8.71
CA LYS A 235 -18.04 -1.85 9.05
C LYS A 235 -18.20 -2.90 10.16
N PRO A 236 -19.23 -2.80 11.02
CA PRO A 236 -19.57 -3.90 11.92
C PRO A 236 -19.76 -5.21 11.15
N GLY A 237 -19.17 -6.29 11.65
CA GLY A 237 -19.13 -7.59 10.97
C GLY A 237 -18.20 -7.69 9.74
N GLY A 238 -17.52 -6.60 9.37
CA GLY A 238 -16.55 -6.53 8.27
C GLY A 238 -15.19 -7.16 8.62
N TYR A 239 -14.29 -7.17 7.64
CA TYR A 239 -13.04 -7.93 7.73
C TYR A 239 -11.78 -7.09 7.61
N PHE A 240 -10.74 -7.56 8.30
CA PHE A 240 -9.40 -7.01 8.27
C PHE A 240 -8.41 -8.12 7.85
N CYS A 241 -7.78 -7.97 6.69
CA CYS A 241 -6.73 -8.87 6.18
C CYS A 241 -5.34 -8.24 6.37
N VAL A 242 -4.40 -9.01 6.92
CA VAL A 242 -2.99 -8.64 7.10
C VAL A 242 -2.10 -9.62 6.32
N GLY A 243 -0.80 -9.36 6.18
CA GLY A 243 0.11 -10.29 5.51
C GLY A 243 0.37 -11.55 6.34
N HIS A 244 0.78 -12.65 5.72
CA HIS A 244 0.97 -13.93 6.44
C HIS A 244 2.03 -13.89 7.55
N SER A 245 2.99 -12.96 7.48
CA SER A 245 4.01 -12.76 8.51
C SER A 245 3.56 -11.81 9.63
N GLU A 246 2.33 -11.32 9.58
CA GLU A 246 1.77 -10.34 10.50
C GLU A 246 0.66 -10.97 11.35
N SER A 247 0.50 -10.47 12.59
CA SER A 247 -0.54 -10.92 13.50
C SER A 247 -1.07 -9.75 14.32
N LEU A 248 -2.37 -9.78 14.60
CA LEU A 248 -3.07 -8.80 15.45
C LEU A 248 -3.27 -9.29 16.90
N ASN A 249 -2.93 -10.54 17.22
CA ASN A 249 -3.25 -11.16 18.52
C ASN A 249 -2.67 -10.39 19.71
N ASP A 250 -1.43 -9.88 19.60
CA ASP A 250 -0.76 -9.10 20.66
C ASP A 250 -0.90 -7.57 20.44
N ILE A 251 -1.71 -7.17 19.46
CA ILE A 251 -1.89 -5.77 19.06
C ILE A 251 -3.26 -5.25 19.49
N THR A 252 -4.31 -6.06 19.37
CA THR A 252 -5.68 -5.64 19.69
C THR A 252 -6.61 -6.84 19.94
N THR A 253 -7.64 -6.61 20.75
CA THR A 253 -8.74 -7.56 20.98
C THR A 253 -10.04 -7.17 20.25
N ALA A 254 -10.03 -6.06 19.50
CA ALA A 254 -11.23 -5.52 18.84
C ALA A 254 -11.69 -6.32 17.60
N VAL A 255 -10.87 -7.28 17.15
CA VAL A 255 -11.18 -8.18 16.03
C VAL A 255 -10.82 -9.61 16.40
N GLN A 256 -11.52 -10.57 15.82
CA GLN A 256 -11.28 -12.00 16.04
C GLN A 256 -10.75 -12.67 14.77
N MET A 257 -9.72 -13.50 14.89
CA MET A 257 -9.20 -14.26 13.75
C MET A 257 -10.23 -15.31 13.33
N VAL A 258 -10.61 -15.30 12.04
CA VAL A 258 -11.59 -16.25 11.47
C VAL A 258 -10.96 -17.18 10.43
N ALA A 259 -9.79 -16.82 9.91
CA ALA A 259 -8.92 -17.62 9.07
C ALA A 259 -7.47 -17.09 9.20
N PRO A 260 -6.44 -17.82 8.77
CA PRO A 260 -5.06 -17.32 8.83
C PRO A 260 -4.92 -15.92 8.22
N ALA A 261 -4.40 -14.98 9.01
CA ALA A 261 -4.22 -13.56 8.67
C ALA A 261 -5.51 -12.80 8.28
N ILE A 262 -6.69 -13.35 8.57
CA ILE A 262 -8.00 -12.73 8.31
C ILE A 262 -8.78 -12.61 9.62
N TYR A 263 -9.15 -11.38 9.95
CA TYR A 263 -9.83 -11.03 11.19
C TYR A 263 -11.21 -10.42 10.89
N ARG A 264 -12.15 -10.58 11.80
CA ARG A 264 -13.51 -10.04 11.71
C ARG A 264 -13.76 -9.07 12.86
N LYS A 265 -14.33 -7.90 12.55
CA LYS A 265 -14.81 -6.94 13.55
C LYS A 265 -16.16 -7.41 14.09
N GLY A 266 -16.40 -7.22 15.39
CA GLY A 266 -17.69 -7.46 16.01
C GLY A 266 -18.84 -6.78 15.24
N ALA A 267 -20.03 -7.38 15.31
CA ALA A 267 -21.26 -6.79 14.78
C ALA A 267 -21.76 -5.65 15.68
#